data_AF-A0A2J0LBJ4-F1
#
_entry.id   AF-A0A2J0LBJ4-F1
#
_cell.length_a   1.000
_cell.length_b   1.000
_cell.length_c   1.000
_cell.angle_alpha   90.00
_cell.angle_beta   90.00
_cell.angle_gamma   90.00
#
_symmetry.space_group_name_H-M   'P 1'
#
loop_
_entity.id
_entity.type
_entity.pdbx_description
1 polymer ?
#
loop_
_entity_poly.entity_id
_entity_poly.type
_entity_poly.pdbx_seq_one_letter_code
_entity_poly.pdbx_strand_id
1 'polypeptide(L)'
;MKFVCDLDFEICDFMKIPAILFSALIVLSISSPAHAFWLWNPKTKKFFNPKYSTQKPPVQQFNDAMKLYESKQYELAFQEFQKLFKSYPQVREAAEAQYYAGRCLEEMGEHYAAFEHYQMVINKYPFSERAGDIIERQYNLGNKYVEYLRSSNAFLSIMRGSMDKATEIYETVIKNAPYGDYAGAAQFKIGEYLWSRGWYDEARD
;
A
#
# COMPACT_ATOMS: atom_id res chain seq x y z
N MET A 1 -83.63 28.97 -23.97
CA MET A 1 -83.02 27.89 -23.16
C MET A 1 -81.56 27.78 -23.60
N LYS A 2 -80.61 27.78 -22.66
CA LYS A 2 -79.13 27.83 -22.80
C LYS A 2 -78.49 29.23 -22.75
N PHE A 3 -78.25 29.73 -21.54
CA PHE A 3 -77.20 30.71 -21.21
C PHE A 3 -76.89 30.65 -19.70
N VAL A 4 -76.64 29.46 -19.15
CA VAL A 4 -76.33 29.28 -17.71
C VAL A 4 -75.08 28.40 -17.45
N CYS A 5 -74.47 27.77 -18.45
CA CYS A 5 -73.41 26.77 -18.20
C CYS A 5 -71.95 27.22 -18.44
N ASP A 6 -71.67 28.43 -18.93
CA ASP A 6 -70.29 28.82 -19.28
C ASP A 6 -69.52 29.56 -18.18
N LEU A 7 -70.19 30.07 -17.12
CA LEU A 7 -69.51 30.83 -16.05
C LEU A 7 -68.88 29.96 -14.95
N ASP A 8 -69.28 28.69 -14.79
CA ASP A 8 -68.78 27.82 -13.73
C ASP A 8 -67.38 27.23 -14.04
N PHE A 9 -66.98 27.25 -15.32
CA PHE A 9 -65.69 26.71 -15.75
C PHE A 9 -64.51 27.66 -15.45
N GLU A 10 -64.69 28.98 -15.62
CA GLU A 10 -63.63 29.97 -15.36
C GLU A 10 -63.37 30.18 -13.86
N ILE A 11 -64.40 30.07 -13.01
CA ILE A 11 -64.29 30.27 -11.55
C ILE A 11 -63.52 29.12 -10.90
N CYS A 12 -63.67 27.89 -11.41
CA CYS A 12 -62.91 26.72 -10.95
C CYS A 12 -61.42 26.82 -11.25
N ASP A 13 -61.02 27.45 -12.36
CA ASP A 13 -59.61 27.63 -12.71
C ASP A 13 -58.96 28.78 -11.92
N PHE A 14 -59.70 29.85 -11.62
CA PHE A 14 -59.22 30.96 -10.79
C PHE A 14 -58.88 30.51 -9.35
N MET A 15 -59.59 29.54 -8.80
CA MET A 15 -59.38 29.03 -7.43
C MET A 15 -58.24 27.99 -7.33
N LYS A 16 -57.84 27.37 -8.44
CA LYS A 16 -56.71 26.42 -8.49
C LYS A 16 -55.36 27.10 -8.53
N ILE A 17 -55.26 28.28 -9.15
CA ILE A 17 -54.01 29.05 -9.29
C ILE A 17 -53.34 29.34 -7.92
N PRO A 18 -54.03 29.85 -6.88
CA PRO A 18 -53.40 30.07 -5.57
C PRO A 18 -53.03 28.76 -4.86
N ALA A 19 -53.78 27.68 -5.05
CA ALA A 19 -53.43 26.37 -4.49
C ALA A 19 -52.20 25.75 -5.18
N ILE A 20 -52.05 25.95 -6.50
CA ILE A 20 -50.86 25.56 -7.27
C ILE A 20 -49.65 26.39 -6.83
N LEU A 21 -49.81 27.70 -6.64
CA LEU A 21 -48.74 28.56 -6.12
C LEU A 21 -48.33 28.18 -4.68
N PHE A 22 -49.30 27.86 -3.82
CA PHE A 22 -49.03 27.48 -2.43
C PHE A 22 -48.34 26.10 -2.33
N SER A 23 -48.79 25.12 -3.13
CA SER A 23 -48.11 23.82 -3.24
C SER A 23 -46.70 23.93 -3.83
N ALA A 24 -46.48 24.80 -4.83
CA ALA A 24 -45.15 25.08 -5.37
C ALA A 24 -44.23 25.73 -4.32
N LEU A 25 -44.74 26.64 -3.49
CA LEU A 25 -43.99 27.28 -2.40
C LEU A 25 -43.55 26.28 -1.32
N ILE A 26 -44.41 25.31 -1.00
CA ILE A 26 -44.09 24.22 -0.06
C ILE A 26 -42.98 23.32 -0.64
N VAL A 27 -43.05 22.96 -1.92
CA VAL A 27 -42.02 22.13 -2.59
C VAL A 27 -40.65 22.83 -2.60
N LEU A 28 -40.61 24.14 -2.83
CA LEU A 28 -39.36 24.91 -2.80
C LEU A 28 -38.73 24.97 -1.39
N SER A 29 -39.58 25.02 -0.35
CA SER A 29 -39.15 25.10 1.06
C SER A 29 -38.57 23.78 1.61
N ILE A 30 -38.80 22.65 0.95
CA ILE A 30 -38.31 21.30 1.36
C ILE A 30 -37.04 20.90 0.60
N SER A 31 -36.57 21.72 -0.34
CA SER A 31 -35.35 21.41 -1.11
C SER A 31 -34.11 21.48 -0.20
N SER A 32 -33.59 20.32 0.18
CA SER A 32 -32.29 20.25 0.86
C SER A 32 -31.18 20.64 -0.12
N PRO A 33 -30.22 21.52 0.25
CA PRO A 33 -29.14 21.89 -0.65
C PRO A 33 -28.21 20.68 -0.89
N ALA A 34 -28.29 20.12 -2.09
CA ALA A 34 -27.41 19.05 -2.53
C ALA A 34 -26.06 19.66 -2.97
N HIS A 35 -25.04 19.52 -2.13
CA HIS A 35 -23.69 19.96 -2.46
C HIS A 35 -22.96 18.84 -3.22
N ALA A 36 -22.84 18.98 -4.54
CA ALA A 36 -22.01 18.11 -5.36
C ALA A 36 -20.62 18.73 -5.50
N PHE A 37 -19.63 18.22 -4.75
CA PHE A 37 -18.25 18.67 -4.86
C PHE A 37 -17.52 17.87 -5.95
N TRP A 38 -17.34 18.48 -7.11
CA TRP A 38 -16.52 17.95 -8.20
C TRP A 38 -15.14 18.59 -8.17
N LEU A 39 -14.11 17.78 -8.01
CA LEU A 39 -12.72 18.22 -8.03
C LEU A 39 -12.08 17.87 -9.36
N TRP A 40 -11.35 18.82 -9.94
CA TRP A 40 -10.48 18.57 -11.08
C TRP A 40 -9.13 18.03 -10.59
N ASN A 41 -8.72 16.85 -11.08
CA ASN A 41 -7.37 16.34 -10.86
C ASN A 41 -6.49 16.62 -12.10
N PRO A 42 -5.49 17.52 -12.00
CA PRO A 42 -4.64 17.87 -13.14
C PRO A 42 -3.76 16.70 -13.62
N LYS A 43 -3.40 15.75 -12.73
CA LYS A 43 -2.57 14.59 -13.08
C LYS A 43 -3.35 13.55 -13.90
N THR A 44 -4.57 13.25 -13.49
CA THR A 44 -5.41 12.25 -14.18
C THR A 44 -6.30 12.86 -15.27
N LYS A 45 -6.38 14.19 -15.34
CA LYS A 45 -7.25 14.97 -16.24
C LYS A 45 -8.71 14.52 -16.17
N LYS A 46 -9.16 14.14 -14.98
CA LYS A 46 -10.52 13.65 -14.72
C LYS A 46 -11.13 14.41 -13.55
N PHE A 47 -12.41 14.71 -13.67
CA PHE A 47 -13.21 15.12 -12.52
C PHE A 47 -13.47 13.90 -11.66
N PHE A 48 -13.35 14.05 -10.34
CA PHE A 48 -13.72 13.01 -9.41
C PHE A 48 -14.50 13.59 -8.24
N ASN A 49 -15.42 12.79 -7.70
CA ASN A 49 -16.14 13.12 -6.49
C ASN A 49 -15.54 12.31 -5.34
N PRO A 50 -14.89 12.96 -4.34
CA PRO A 50 -14.28 12.24 -3.22
C PRO A 50 -15.26 11.38 -2.44
N LYS A 51 -16.53 11.79 -2.34
CA LYS A 51 -17.58 11.08 -1.60
C LYS A 51 -17.98 9.75 -2.25
N TYR A 52 -17.86 9.66 -3.58
CA TYR A 52 -18.14 8.46 -4.36
C TYR A 52 -16.87 7.86 -4.98
N SER A 53 -15.69 8.24 -4.46
CA SER A 53 -14.44 7.61 -4.87
C SER A 53 -14.48 6.15 -4.42
N THR A 54 -14.24 5.24 -5.35
CA THR A 54 -14.12 3.79 -5.04
C THR A 54 -12.89 3.50 -4.18
N GLN A 55 -11.91 4.40 -4.16
CA GLN A 55 -10.66 4.24 -3.43
C GLN A 55 -10.66 5.11 -2.16
N LYS A 56 -10.34 4.48 -1.02
CA LYS A 56 -10.20 5.15 0.29
C LYS A 56 -8.98 6.08 0.29
N PRO A 57 -8.97 7.16 1.10
CA PRO A 57 -7.78 7.99 1.27
C PRO A 57 -6.55 7.15 1.68
N PRO A 58 -5.33 7.44 1.17
CA PRO A 58 -4.15 6.60 1.43
C PRO A 58 -3.83 6.43 2.91
N VAL A 59 -3.94 7.51 3.70
CA VAL A 59 -3.75 7.48 5.16
C VAL A 59 -4.74 6.52 5.83
N GLN A 60 -5.99 6.54 5.40
CA GLN A 60 -7.01 5.66 5.97
C GLN A 60 -6.80 4.21 5.54
N GLN A 61 -6.44 3.97 4.28
CA GLN A 61 -6.10 2.63 3.79
C GLN A 61 -4.89 2.05 4.54
N PHE A 62 -3.88 2.88 4.82
CA PHE A 62 -2.72 2.49 5.61
C PHE A 62 -3.12 2.10 7.04
N ASN A 63 -3.92 2.93 7.71
CA ASN A 63 -4.38 2.67 9.08
C ASN A 63 -5.24 1.39 9.17
N ASP A 64 -6.08 1.13 8.18
CA ASP A 64 -6.88 -0.09 8.12
C ASP A 64 -5.97 -1.33 7.95
N ALA A 65 -4.96 -1.25 7.09
CA ALA A 65 -3.96 -2.32 6.92
C ALA A 65 -3.11 -2.54 8.18
N MET A 66 -2.74 -1.45 8.87
CA MET A 66 -2.02 -1.52 10.15
C MET A 66 -2.80 -2.26 11.24
N LYS A 67 -4.12 -2.06 11.33
CA LYS A 67 -4.95 -2.83 12.27
C LYS A 67 -4.91 -4.34 12.01
N LEU A 68 -4.88 -4.73 10.73
CA LEU A 68 -4.72 -6.15 10.35
C LEU A 68 -3.34 -6.67 10.75
N TYR A 69 -2.29 -5.87 10.56
CA TYR A 69 -0.93 -6.19 10.99
C TYR A 69 -0.85 -6.38 12.51
N GLU A 70 -1.41 -5.46 13.29
CA GLU A 70 -1.50 -5.54 14.76
C GLU A 70 -2.31 -6.76 15.23
N SER A 71 -3.33 -7.14 14.45
CA SER A 71 -4.13 -8.35 14.67
C SER A 71 -3.43 -9.63 14.24
N LYS A 72 -2.15 -9.56 13.82
CA LYS A 72 -1.32 -10.68 13.30
C LYS A 72 -1.88 -11.36 12.05
N GLN A 73 -2.80 -10.70 11.34
CA GLN A 73 -3.35 -11.19 10.08
C GLN A 73 -2.43 -10.77 8.93
N TYR A 74 -1.20 -11.28 8.93
CA TYR A 74 -0.13 -10.79 8.07
C TYR A 74 -0.42 -10.94 6.58
N GLU A 75 -1.08 -12.03 6.16
CA GLU A 75 -1.44 -12.25 4.76
C GLU A 75 -2.46 -11.20 4.27
N LEU A 76 -3.52 -10.95 5.05
CA LEU A 76 -4.52 -9.93 4.73
C LEU A 76 -3.91 -8.52 4.79
N ALA A 77 -3.07 -8.25 5.79
CA ALA A 77 -2.36 -6.99 5.91
C ALA A 77 -1.46 -6.73 4.68
N PHE A 78 -0.70 -7.75 4.24
CA PHE A 78 0.13 -7.67 3.03
C PHE A 78 -0.69 -7.32 1.79
N GLN A 79 -1.85 -7.97 1.60
CA GLN A 79 -2.73 -7.67 0.48
C GLN A 79 -3.24 -6.21 0.51
N GLU A 80 -3.63 -5.69 1.69
CA GLU A 80 -4.08 -4.30 1.82
C GLU A 80 -2.96 -3.29 1.61
N PHE A 81 -1.76 -3.53 2.16
CA PHE A 81 -0.58 -2.71 1.87
C PHE A 81 -0.23 -2.73 0.37
N GLN A 82 -0.33 -3.89 -0.28
CA GLN A 82 -0.09 -4.03 -1.70
C GLN A 82 -1.04 -3.21 -2.55
N LYS A 83 -2.33 -3.18 -2.21
CA LYS A 83 -3.30 -2.31 -2.87
C LYS A 83 -2.91 -0.84 -2.73
N LEU A 84 -2.42 -0.43 -1.55
CA LEU A 84 -2.07 0.96 -1.27
C LEU A 84 -0.92 1.45 -2.16
N PHE A 85 0.23 0.76 -2.16
CA PHE A 85 1.39 1.22 -2.95
C PHE A 85 1.21 1.04 -4.46
N LYS A 86 0.27 0.19 -4.90
CA LYS A 86 -0.13 0.07 -6.32
C LYS A 86 -1.04 1.23 -6.74
N SER A 87 -2.02 1.59 -5.91
CA SER A 87 -2.98 2.67 -6.20
C SER A 87 -2.38 4.05 -6.02
N TYR A 88 -1.48 4.23 -5.06
CA TYR A 88 -0.93 5.53 -4.65
C TYR A 88 0.60 5.56 -4.64
N PRO A 89 1.30 5.26 -5.74
CA PRO A 89 2.76 5.03 -5.74
C PRO A 89 3.63 6.27 -5.43
N GLN A 90 3.06 7.47 -5.26
CA GLN A 90 3.79 8.72 -5.04
C GLN A 90 3.58 9.34 -3.65
N VAL A 91 2.72 8.74 -2.82
CA VAL A 91 2.42 9.28 -1.48
C VAL A 91 3.37 8.71 -0.44
N ARG A 92 3.61 9.44 0.64
CA ARG A 92 4.51 8.99 1.72
C ARG A 92 4.04 7.65 2.32
N GLU A 93 2.73 7.48 2.45
CA GLU A 93 2.10 6.27 2.98
C GLU A 93 2.38 5.03 2.10
N ALA A 94 2.70 5.22 0.82
CA ALA A 94 3.08 4.09 -0.05
C ALA A 94 4.48 3.55 0.24
N ALA A 95 5.41 4.41 0.68
CA ALA A 95 6.73 3.97 1.15
C ALA A 95 6.59 3.18 2.45
N GLU A 96 5.82 3.68 3.41
CA GLU A 96 5.52 2.98 4.65
C GLU A 96 4.77 1.66 4.37
N ALA A 97 3.74 1.66 3.52
CA ALA A 97 3.02 0.43 3.17
C ALA A 97 3.93 -0.61 2.53
N GLN A 98 4.85 -0.21 1.65
CA GLN A 98 5.83 -1.11 1.05
C GLN A 98 6.79 -1.70 2.11
N TYR A 99 7.22 -0.89 3.08
CA TYR A 99 8.01 -1.36 4.22
C TYR A 99 7.24 -2.37 5.08
N TYR A 100 5.98 -2.06 5.44
CA TYR A 100 5.15 -2.96 6.22
C TYR A 100 4.73 -4.22 5.46
N ALA A 101 4.66 -4.18 4.13
CA ALA A 101 4.52 -5.39 3.31
C ALA A 101 5.74 -6.33 3.49
N GLY A 102 6.96 -5.78 3.52
CA GLY A 102 8.17 -6.52 3.88
C GLY A 102 8.10 -7.08 5.30
N ARG A 103 7.59 -6.30 6.27
CA ARG A 103 7.36 -6.76 7.65
C ARG A 103 6.37 -7.92 7.72
N CYS A 104 5.27 -7.88 6.99
CA CYS A 104 4.32 -8.99 6.94
C CYS A 104 5.01 -10.27 6.43
N LEU A 105 5.81 -10.17 5.37
CA LEU A 105 6.54 -11.31 4.81
C LEU A 105 7.58 -11.86 5.79
N GLU A 106 8.27 -10.99 6.52
CA GLU A 106 9.20 -11.39 7.57
C GLU A 106 8.50 -12.20 8.68
N GLU A 107 7.31 -11.75 9.12
CA GLU A 107 6.50 -12.44 10.13
C GLU A 107 5.92 -13.77 9.61
N MET A 108 5.71 -13.90 8.30
CA MET A 108 5.28 -15.14 7.65
C MET A 108 6.45 -16.12 7.39
N GLY A 109 7.70 -15.73 7.65
CA GLY A 109 8.88 -16.56 7.42
C GLY A 109 9.41 -16.51 5.97
N GLU A 110 8.83 -15.68 5.11
CA GLU A 110 9.24 -15.51 3.72
C GLU A 110 10.43 -14.54 3.62
N HIS A 111 11.59 -14.96 4.13
CA HIS A 111 12.74 -14.09 4.35
C HIS A 111 13.25 -13.40 3.08
N TYR A 112 13.36 -14.13 1.97
CA TYR A 112 13.85 -13.56 0.71
C TYR A 112 12.84 -12.59 0.09
N ALA A 113 11.55 -12.93 0.11
CA ALA A 113 10.51 -12.02 -0.38
C ALA A 113 10.44 -10.75 0.49
N ALA A 114 10.61 -10.86 1.80
CA ALA A 114 10.70 -9.71 2.69
C ALA A 114 11.87 -8.79 2.31
N PHE A 115 13.03 -9.37 2.03
CA PHE A 115 14.21 -8.65 1.53
C PHE A 115 13.92 -7.88 0.24
N GLU A 116 13.28 -8.51 -0.75
CA GLU A 116 12.94 -7.85 -2.02
C GLU A 116 12.01 -6.65 -1.78
N HIS A 117 10.98 -6.81 -0.94
CA HIS A 117 10.05 -5.74 -0.61
C HIS A 117 10.73 -4.56 0.11
N TYR A 118 11.69 -4.84 0.98
CA TYR A 118 12.51 -3.82 1.63
C TYR A 118 13.43 -3.11 0.64
N GLN A 119 14.10 -3.84 -0.25
CA GLN A 119 14.96 -3.24 -1.28
C GLN A 119 14.16 -2.34 -2.23
N MET A 120 12.91 -2.70 -2.54
CA MET A 120 12.01 -1.84 -3.31
C MET A 120 11.76 -0.50 -2.62
N VAL A 121 11.77 -0.43 -1.29
CA VAL A 121 11.63 0.85 -0.58
C VAL A 121 12.83 1.75 -0.83
N ILE A 122 14.05 1.21 -0.70
CA ILE A 122 15.30 1.95 -0.99
C ILE A 122 15.30 2.44 -2.44
N ASN A 123 14.96 1.55 -3.39
CA ASN A 123 15.03 1.86 -4.82
C ASN A 123 13.97 2.86 -5.27
N LYS A 124 12.72 2.72 -4.79
CA LYS A 124 11.57 3.51 -5.27
C LYS A 124 11.31 4.76 -4.44
N TYR A 125 11.69 4.75 -3.16
CA TYR A 125 11.44 5.81 -2.20
C TYR A 125 12.76 6.23 -1.50
N PRO A 126 13.74 6.79 -2.23
CA PRO A 126 15.04 7.13 -1.68
C PRO A 126 14.99 8.22 -0.59
N PHE A 127 13.91 9.01 -0.54
CA PHE A 127 13.68 10.04 0.49
C PHE A 127 13.03 9.49 1.76
N SER A 128 12.80 8.17 1.85
CA SER A 128 12.25 7.55 3.04
C SER A 128 13.27 7.56 4.17
N GLU A 129 12.86 8.00 5.36
CA GLU A 129 13.67 7.96 6.57
C GLU A 129 13.95 6.52 7.04
N ARG A 130 13.31 5.51 6.44
CA ARG A 130 13.43 4.09 6.77
C ARG A 130 14.69 3.41 6.24
N ALA A 131 15.53 4.09 5.46
CA ALA A 131 16.69 3.45 4.82
C ALA A 131 17.60 2.75 5.85
N GLY A 132 17.90 3.41 6.98
CA GLY A 132 18.69 2.82 8.06
C GLY A 132 18.05 1.56 8.65
N ASP A 133 16.77 1.66 9.07
CA ASP A 133 15.99 0.53 9.59
C ASP A 133 15.94 -0.65 8.61
N ILE A 134 15.86 -0.36 7.31
CA ILE A 134 15.81 -1.37 6.26
C ILE A 134 17.14 -2.10 6.16
N ILE A 135 18.26 -1.38 6.14
CA ILE A 135 19.59 -1.99 6.04
C ILE A 135 19.83 -2.96 7.20
N GLU A 136 19.49 -2.55 8.42
CA GLU A 136 19.54 -3.44 9.59
C GLU A 136 18.67 -4.68 9.40
N ARG A 137 17.42 -4.51 8.95
CA ARG A 137 16.50 -5.63 8.71
C ARG A 137 16.98 -6.55 7.60
N GLN A 138 17.55 -6.03 6.52
CA GLN A 138 18.12 -6.83 5.44
C GLN A 138 19.28 -7.69 5.95
N TYR A 139 20.17 -7.13 6.78
CA TYR A 139 21.22 -7.89 7.44
C TYR A 139 20.67 -9.02 8.33
N ASN A 140 19.67 -8.71 9.16
CA ASN A 140 19.02 -9.69 10.03
C ASN A 140 18.27 -10.78 9.24
N LEU A 141 17.66 -10.44 8.12
CA LEU A 141 17.05 -11.39 7.19
C LEU A 141 18.10 -12.30 6.56
N GLY A 142 19.27 -11.76 6.19
CA GLY A 142 20.40 -12.58 5.72
C GLY A 142 20.79 -13.64 6.75
N ASN A 143 20.89 -13.26 8.03
CA ASN A 143 21.22 -14.21 9.11
C ASN A 143 20.15 -15.32 9.24
N LYS A 144 18.87 -14.93 9.27
CA LYS A 144 17.74 -15.88 9.32
C LYS A 144 17.71 -16.79 8.10
N TYR A 145 18.02 -16.25 6.92
CA TYR A 145 18.04 -17.01 5.67
C TYR A 145 19.16 -18.04 5.65
N VAL A 146 20.38 -17.68 6.08
CA VAL A 146 21.49 -18.63 6.22
C VAL A 146 21.18 -19.72 7.25
N GLU A 147 20.57 -19.37 8.37
CA GLU A 147 20.13 -20.33 9.38
C GLU A 147 19.09 -21.30 8.82
N TYR A 148 18.09 -20.79 8.11
CA TYR A 148 17.10 -21.60 7.39
C TYR A 148 17.77 -22.56 6.40
N LEU A 149 18.75 -22.09 5.61
CA LEU A 149 19.48 -22.94 4.66
C LEU A 149 20.32 -24.01 5.35
N ARG A 150 20.87 -23.72 6.53
CA ARG A 150 21.65 -24.67 7.34
C ARG A 150 20.76 -25.76 7.95
N SER A 151 19.54 -25.41 8.37
CA SER A 151 18.55 -26.36 8.88
C SER A 151 17.85 -27.15 7.78
N SER A 152 17.77 -26.60 6.56
CA SER A 152 17.18 -27.27 5.39
C SER A 152 18.08 -28.37 4.85
N ASN A 153 17.50 -29.35 4.16
CA ASN A 153 18.29 -30.39 3.49
C ASN A 153 19.21 -29.74 2.44
N ALA A 154 20.52 -29.82 2.68
CA ALA A 154 21.55 -29.15 1.88
C ALA A 154 21.41 -29.45 0.37
N PHE A 155 21.01 -30.67 0.02
CA PHE A 155 20.75 -31.08 -1.37
C PHE A 155 19.59 -30.29 -2.01
N LEU A 156 18.49 -30.09 -1.28
CA LEU A 156 17.33 -29.34 -1.76
C LEU A 156 17.66 -27.85 -1.93
N SER A 157 18.47 -27.28 -1.03
CA SER A 157 18.90 -25.87 -1.12
C SER A 157 19.81 -25.61 -2.32
N ILE A 158 20.68 -26.57 -2.69
CA ILE A 158 21.51 -26.51 -3.90
C ILE A 158 20.63 -26.56 -5.15
N MET A 159 19.71 -27.54 -5.21
CA MET A 159 18.78 -27.69 -6.34
C MET A 159 17.90 -26.46 -6.59
N ARG A 160 17.57 -25.68 -5.54
CA ARG A 160 16.73 -24.49 -5.64
C ARG A 160 17.49 -23.20 -5.97
N GLY A 161 18.79 -23.24 -6.25
CA GLY A 161 19.60 -22.03 -6.50
C GLY A 161 19.54 -21.03 -5.33
N SER A 162 19.38 -21.55 -4.10
CA SER A 162 19.18 -20.71 -2.91
C SER A 162 20.50 -20.24 -2.29
N MET A 163 21.64 -20.67 -2.84
CA MET A 163 22.98 -20.28 -2.37
C MET A 163 23.30 -18.83 -2.72
N ASP A 164 23.11 -18.43 -3.98
CA ASP A 164 23.43 -17.07 -4.46
C ASP A 164 22.60 -15.99 -3.75
N LYS A 165 21.38 -16.35 -3.34
CA LYS A 165 20.46 -15.47 -2.62
C LYS A 165 20.99 -15.06 -1.25
N ALA A 166 21.75 -15.91 -0.57
CA ALA A 166 22.26 -15.61 0.76
C ALA A 166 23.35 -14.53 0.70
N THR A 167 24.30 -14.67 -0.24
CA THR A 167 25.35 -13.68 -0.46
C THR A 167 24.78 -12.40 -1.05
N GLU A 168 23.78 -12.48 -1.94
CA GLU A 168 23.10 -11.31 -2.50
C GLU A 168 22.51 -10.39 -1.41
N ILE A 169 21.86 -10.95 -0.39
CA ILE A 169 21.30 -10.14 0.71
C ILE A 169 22.41 -9.35 1.42
N TYR A 170 23.53 -9.98 1.74
CA TYR A 170 24.65 -9.28 2.40
C TYR A 170 25.37 -8.30 1.47
N GLU A 171 25.55 -8.66 0.19
CA GLU A 171 26.16 -7.77 -0.79
C GLU A 171 25.33 -6.51 -0.98
N THR A 172 24.00 -6.62 -1.02
CA THR A 172 23.13 -5.45 -1.15
C THR A 172 23.19 -4.55 0.08
N VAL A 173 23.32 -5.11 1.29
CA VAL A 173 23.59 -4.33 2.53
C VAL A 173 24.89 -3.53 2.39
N ILE A 174 25.97 -4.16 1.91
CA ILE A 174 27.26 -3.49 1.68
C ILE A 174 27.14 -2.43 0.58
N LYS A 175 26.45 -2.73 -0.53
CA LYS A 175 26.25 -1.80 -1.66
C LYS A 175 25.44 -0.57 -1.25
N ASN A 176 24.38 -0.76 -0.46
CA ASN A 176 23.51 0.33 -0.01
C ASN A 176 24.17 1.19 1.08
N ALA A 177 25.00 0.59 1.95
CA ALA A 177 25.69 1.31 3.02
C ALA A 177 27.13 0.81 3.23
N PRO A 178 28.08 1.18 2.34
CA PRO A 178 29.45 0.68 2.40
C PRO A 178 30.20 1.02 3.70
N TYR A 179 29.84 2.14 4.32
CA TYR A 179 30.41 2.64 5.57
C TYR A 179 29.45 2.51 6.76
N GLY A 180 28.37 1.73 6.61
CA GLY A 180 27.40 1.49 7.67
C GLY A 180 27.88 0.45 8.69
N ASP A 181 27.27 0.44 9.87
CA ASP A 181 27.63 -0.45 10.99
C ASP A 181 27.58 -1.95 10.60
N TYR A 182 26.71 -2.30 9.65
CA TYR A 182 26.51 -3.67 9.19
C TYR A 182 27.39 -4.09 8.02
N ALA A 183 28.12 -3.18 7.35
CA ALA A 183 28.86 -3.51 6.13
C ALA A 183 30.00 -4.52 6.39
N GLY A 184 30.84 -4.23 7.39
CA GLY A 184 31.92 -5.14 7.78
C GLY A 184 31.39 -6.47 8.32
N ALA A 185 30.29 -6.44 9.09
CA ALA A 185 29.65 -7.65 9.59
C ALA A 185 29.06 -8.50 8.45
N ALA A 186 28.42 -7.88 7.47
CA ALA A 186 27.87 -8.54 6.28
C ALA A 186 28.98 -9.20 5.46
N GLN A 187 30.10 -8.51 5.24
CA GLN A 187 31.25 -9.08 4.52
C GLN A 187 31.82 -10.30 5.25
N PHE A 188 31.99 -10.21 6.57
CA PHE A 188 32.41 -11.35 7.38
C PHE A 188 31.43 -12.53 7.27
N LYS A 189 30.11 -12.26 7.27
CA LYS A 189 29.07 -13.29 7.11
C LYS A 189 29.08 -13.95 5.74
N ILE A 190 29.40 -13.21 4.67
CA ILE A 190 29.63 -13.79 3.34
C ILE A 190 30.80 -14.79 3.42
N GLY A 191 31.95 -14.37 3.96
CA GLY A 191 33.13 -15.24 4.10
C GLY A 191 32.84 -16.50 4.94
N GLU A 192 32.16 -16.34 6.09
CA GLU A 192 31.74 -17.47 6.93
C GLU A 192 30.82 -18.44 6.17
N TYR A 193 29.86 -17.91 5.41
CA TYR A 193 28.95 -18.70 4.59
C TYR A 193 29.69 -19.48 3.50
N LEU A 194 30.53 -18.82 2.70
CA LEU A 194 31.32 -19.42 1.62
C LEU A 194 32.31 -20.48 2.15
N TRP A 195 32.99 -20.17 3.26
CA TRP A 195 33.89 -21.10 3.93
C TRP A 195 33.16 -22.37 4.36
N SER A 196 31.97 -22.25 4.94
CA SER A 196 31.17 -23.40 5.38
C SER A 196 30.72 -24.30 4.22
N ARG A 197 30.75 -23.78 2.98
CA ARG A 197 30.42 -24.50 1.75
C ARG A 197 31.64 -25.08 1.03
N GLY A 198 32.85 -24.73 1.43
CA GLY A 198 34.10 -25.18 0.80
C GLY A 198 34.56 -24.31 -0.39
N TRP A 199 33.97 -23.13 -0.58
CA TRP A 199 34.37 -22.15 -1.60
C TRP A 199 35.39 -21.18 -1.01
N TYR A 200 36.62 -21.68 -0.84
CA TYR A 200 37.67 -20.94 -0.15
C TYR A 200 38.28 -19.82 -0.99
N ASP A 201 38.27 -19.97 -2.32
CA ASP A 201 38.83 -18.97 -3.23
C ASP A 201 37.97 -17.70 -3.18
N GLU A 202 36.65 -17.85 -3.28
CA GLU A 202 35.68 -16.76 -3.17
C GLU A 202 35.57 -16.19 -1.75
N ALA A 203 35.84 -16.97 -0.71
CA ALA A 203 35.81 -16.50 0.68
C ALA A 203 37.00 -15.62 1.06
N ARG A 204 38.10 -15.68 0.30
CA ARG A 204 39.33 -14.91 0.57
C ARG A 204 39.25 -13.48 0.04
N ASP A 205 38.55 -13.30 -1.06
CA ASP A 205 38.50 -12.06 -1.83
C ASP A 205 37.40 -11.11 -1.28
#